data_AF-A0A662GDI3-F1
#
_entry.id   AF-A0A662GDI3-F1
#
_cell.length_a   1.000
_cell.length_b   1.000
_cell.length_c   1.000
_cell.angle_alpha   90.00
_cell.angle_beta   90.00
_cell.angle_gamma   90.00
#
_symmetry.space_group_name_H-M   'P 1'
#
loop_
_entity.id
_entity.type
_entity.pdbx_description
1 polymer ?
#
loop_
_entity_poly.entity_id
_entity_poly.type
_entity_poly.pdbx_seq_one_letter_code
_entity_poly.pdbx_strand_id
1 'polypeptide(L)'
;MTFLALALFVVLALVDIRLATLALLLWLLLNLLLNRGSVYAGRRAMLRTRRAVYVAFSMSPDFKKSLLSLSRGIRVLGGRVEPSQLVELAINVSRKSARLKGRRRMKGLAATIDYTLPRGRYFKVHLPATLRRSAALGEFPHVSWDSVRARLMAGRAKVSLIVVLDSSASMMYSIRGILTALEAVKREARKFRDRVALVVSKGFGAVVAQHPTTNFNLVLSKISRIGLDDFTPLASGMYLGYSLAMRERNRGYEPVMIIISDGNANVPLERHVKGFGRRWLALDPAVQSVIEVASLIAKSGVETVIVNTKHREVIAEGAEGLVSGTELLLKVARITRGEYVGVIG
;
A
#
# COMPACT_ATOMS: atom_id res chain seq x y z
N MET A 1 3.31 -24.03 24.65
CA MET A 1 2.19 -24.75 25.30
C MET A 1 2.75 -25.71 26.34
N THR A 2 3.62 -25.28 27.26
CA THR A 2 4.83 -26.12 27.26
C THR A 2 5.25 -26.82 28.54
N PHE A 3 4.86 -26.46 29.75
CA PHE A 3 5.12 -27.36 30.88
C PHE A 3 4.18 -27.13 32.06
N LEU A 4 3.95 -25.86 32.40
CA LEU A 4 3.15 -25.46 33.56
C LEU A 4 1.67 -25.88 33.46
N ALA A 5 1.06 -25.74 32.28
CA ALA A 5 -0.33 -26.13 32.08
C ALA A 5 -0.53 -27.66 32.11
N LEU A 6 0.46 -28.42 31.64
CA LEU A 6 0.44 -29.88 31.68
C LEU A 6 0.67 -30.39 33.10
N ALA A 7 1.63 -29.80 33.83
CA ALA A 7 1.88 -30.10 35.23
C ALA A 7 0.65 -29.79 36.11
N LEU A 8 0.00 -28.63 35.90
CA LEU A 8 -1.22 -28.27 36.62
C LEU A 8 -2.37 -29.24 36.32
N PHE A 9 -2.52 -29.67 35.07
CA PHE A 9 -3.53 -30.67 34.71
C PHE A 9 -3.29 -32.02 35.39
N VAL A 10 -2.03 -32.50 35.41
CA VAL A 10 -1.66 -33.76 36.07
C VAL A 10 -1.89 -33.70 37.58
N VAL A 11 -1.51 -32.60 38.23
CA VAL A 11 -1.74 -32.39 39.67
C VAL A 11 -3.23 -32.35 39.99
N LEU A 12 -4.04 -31.65 39.19
CA LEU A 12 -5.49 -31.60 39.38
C LEU A 12 -6.15 -32.96 39.12
N ALA A 13 -5.66 -33.74 38.15
CA ALA A 13 -6.20 -35.06 37.83
C ALA A 13 -5.94 -36.09 38.95
N LEU A 14 -4.88 -35.92 39.73
CA LEU A 14 -4.60 -36.74 40.92
C LEU A 14 -5.53 -36.42 42.10
N VAL A 15 -6.10 -35.22 42.15
CA VAL A 15 -7.02 -34.77 43.21
C VAL A 15 -8.47 -35.05 42.84
N ASP A 16 -8.91 -34.59 41.67
CA ASP A 16 -10.26 -34.83 41.14
C ASP A 16 -10.28 -34.63 39.61
N ILE A 17 -10.65 -35.69 38.89
CA ILE A 17 -10.71 -35.70 37.42
C ILE A 17 -11.74 -34.71 36.85
N ARG A 18 -12.81 -34.37 37.59
CA ARG A 18 -13.81 -33.38 37.17
C ARG A 18 -13.22 -31.97 37.18
N LEU A 19 -12.36 -31.67 38.15
CA LEU A 19 -11.67 -30.38 38.27
C LEU A 19 -10.60 -30.22 37.18
N ALA A 20 -9.89 -31.30 36.85
CA ALA A 20 -8.93 -31.32 35.75
C ALA A 20 -9.60 -31.08 34.39
N THR A 21 -10.73 -31.74 34.12
CA THR A 21 -11.47 -31.55 32.86
C THR A 21 -12.05 -30.13 32.74
N LEU A 22 -12.57 -29.55 33.83
CA LEU A 22 -13.00 -28.16 33.86
C LEU A 22 -11.84 -27.20 33.57
N ALA A 23 -10.68 -27.37 34.22
CA ALA A 23 -9.49 -26.54 34.01
C ALA A 23 -8.98 -26.63 32.56
N LEU A 24 -9.00 -27.83 31.96
CA LEU A 24 -8.65 -28.03 30.56
C LEU A 24 -9.63 -27.33 29.61
N LEU A 25 -10.94 -27.43 29.87
CA LEU A 25 -11.98 -26.74 29.10
C LEU A 25 -11.84 -25.22 29.22
N LEU A 26 -11.65 -24.70 30.42
CA LEU A 26 -11.46 -23.27 30.67
C LEU A 26 -10.20 -22.76 29.99
N TRP A 27 -9.11 -23.53 30.03
CA TRP A 27 -7.88 -23.22 29.31
C TRP A 27 -8.07 -23.26 27.79
N LEU A 28 -8.77 -24.25 27.23
CA LEU A 28 -9.13 -24.33 25.81
C LEU A 28 -9.98 -23.13 25.39
N LEU A 29 -10.93 -22.73 26.21
CA LEU A 29 -11.84 -21.61 25.97
C LEU A 29 -11.10 -20.27 26.08
N LEU A 30 -10.20 -20.12 27.07
CA LEU A 30 -9.31 -18.97 27.23
C LEU A 30 -8.32 -18.88 26.06
N ASN A 31 -7.76 -19.99 25.62
CA ASN A 31 -6.90 -20.07 24.44
C ASN A 31 -7.71 -19.69 23.18
N LEU A 32 -8.93 -20.18 23.03
CA LEU A 32 -9.83 -19.82 21.94
C LEU A 32 -10.30 -18.34 21.99
N LEU A 33 -10.22 -17.68 23.15
CA LEU A 33 -10.47 -16.24 23.33
C LEU A 33 -9.22 -15.38 23.09
N LEU A 34 -8.05 -15.82 23.58
CA LEU A 34 -6.78 -15.09 23.51
C LEU A 34 -6.05 -15.26 22.17
N ASN A 35 -6.18 -16.42 21.51
CA ASN A 35 -5.73 -16.64 20.13
C ASN A 35 -6.71 -16.13 19.08
N ARG A 36 -7.72 -15.33 19.45
CA ARG A 36 -8.53 -14.58 18.47
C ARG A 36 -7.62 -13.54 17.84
N GLY A 37 -7.09 -13.88 16.66
CA GLY A 37 -6.12 -13.13 15.86
C GLY A 37 -6.05 -11.66 16.22
N SER A 38 -4.94 -11.27 16.84
CA SER A 38 -4.67 -9.93 17.35
C SER A 38 -5.08 -8.85 16.35
N VAL A 39 -6.22 -8.18 16.64
CA VAL A 39 -6.77 -7.15 15.74
C VAL A 39 -6.20 -5.75 16.04
N TYR A 40 -5.49 -5.55 17.16
CA TYR A 40 -4.98 -4.22 17.50
C TYR A 40 -3.67 -4.28 18.28
N ALA A 41 -2.62 -3.68 17.69
CA ALA A 41 -1.40 -3.30 18.39
C ALA A 41 -1.16 -1.78 18.14
N GLY A 42 -1.65 -0.94 19.06
CA GLY A 42 -1.39 0.51 19.09
C GLY A 42 -2.16 1.37 18.06
N ARG A 43 -1.56 2.52 17.66
CA ARG A 43 -2.10 3.48 16.65
C ARG A 43 -2.23 2.90 15.22
N ARG A 44 -2.23 1.57 15.06
CA ARG A 44 -2.22 0.83 13.79
C ARG A 44 -3.31 -0.23 13.85
N ALA A 45 -4.05 -0.41 12.76
CA ALA A 45 -4.90 -1.59 12.64
C ALA A 45 -4.08 -2.73 12.04
N MET A 46 -4.13 -3.88 12.69
CA MET A 46 -3.46 -5.10 12.25
C MET A 46 -4.50 -6.18 12.15
N LEU A 47 -4.51 -6.94 11.06
CA LEU A 47 -5.32 -8.14 10.94
C LEU A 47 -4.39 -9.29 10.62
N ARG A 48 -4.39 -10.29 11.50
CA ARG A 48 -3.53 -11.47 11.35
C ARG A 48 -4.39 -12.71 11.16
N THR A 49 -4.06 -13.50 10.16
CA THR A 49 -4.58 -14.85 9.95
C THR A 49 -3.43 -15.86 9.98
N ARG A 50 -3.74 -17.15 9.85
CA ARG A 50 -2.71 -18.19 9.76
C ARG A 50 -1.85 -18.09 8.50
N ARG A 51 -2.38 -17.49 7.43
CA ARG A 51 -1.77 -17.45 6.09
C ARG A 51 -1.34 -16.05 5.64
N ALA A 52 -1.75 -15.00 6.36
CA ALA A 52 -1.38 -13.65 5.98
C ALA A 52 -1.50 -12.66 7.15
N VAL A 53 -0.79 -11.54 7.01
CA VAL A 53 -0.82 -10.38 7.90
C VAL A 53 -1.19 -9.16 7.09
N TYR A 54 -2.05 -8.32 7.62
CA TYR A 54 -2.37 -7.01 7.10
C TYR A 54 -2.07 -5.95 8.15
N VAL A 55 -1.39 -4.88 7.76
CA VAL A 55 -1.07 -3.74 8.62
C VAL A 55 -1.39 -2.46 7.86
N ALA A 56 -2.24 -1.62 8.45
CA ALA A 56 -2.55 -0.31 7.91
C ALA A 56 -1.80 0.79 8.65
N PHE A 57 -1.03 1.57 7.90
CA PHE A 57 -0.39 2.80 8.39
C PHE A 57 -1.13 4.06 7.92
N SER A 58 -2.14 3.91 7.07
CA SER A 58 -2.98 5.02 6.64
C SER A 58 -4.01 5.39 7.74
N MET A 59 -4.10 6.69 8.06
CA MET A 59 -5.09 7.21 9.02
C MET A 59 -6.27 7.80 8.25
N SER A 60 -7.11 6.94 7.66
CA SER A 60 -8.38 7.37 7.06
C SER A 60 -9.56 7.08 8.02
N PRO A 61 -10.44 8.04 8.34
CA PRO A 61 -11.65 7.76 9.13
C PRO A 61 -12.56 6.69 8.49
N ASP A 62 -12.57 6.60 7.16
CA ASP A 62 -13.28 5.57 6.40
C ASP A 62 -12.64 4.18 6.49
N PHE A 63 -11.37 4.12 6.87
CA PHE A 63 -10.65 2.87 7.05
C PHE A 63 -11.15 2.11 8.27
N LYS A 64 -11.43 2.77 9.41
CA LYS A 64 -12.06 2.11 10.58
C LYS A 64 -13.40 1.48 10.21
N LYS A 65 -14.26 2.19 9.47
CA LYS A 65 -15.55 1.66 8.99
C LYS A 65 -15.38 0.50 8.02
N SER A 66 -14.45 0.61 7.07
CA SER A 66 -14.17 -0.45 6.08
C SER A 66 -13.58 -1.70 6.75
N LEU A 67 -12.64 -1.55 7.68
CA LEU A 67 -12.07 -2.63 8.47
C LEU A 67 -13.11 -3.28 9.39
N LEU A 68 -14.01 -2.51 9.99
CA LEU A 68 -15.14 -3.02 10.78
C LEU A 68 -16.12 -3.82 9.90
N SER A 69 -16.43 -3.34 8.69
CA SER A 69 -17.27 -4.11 7.75
C SER A 69 -16.61 -5.38 7.25
N LEU A 70 -15.28 -5.37 7.03
CA LEU A 70 -14.55 -6.57 6.64
C LEU A 70 -14.38 -7.56 7.78
N SER A 71 -14.04 -7.12 8.98
CA SER A 71 -14.00 -8.01 10.14
C SER A 71 -15.36 -8.66 10.41
N ARG A 72 -16.48 -8.00 10.08
CA ARG A 72 -17.82 -8.61 10.09
C ARG A 72 -18.02 -9.59 8.92
N GLY A 73 -17.68 -9.23 7.68
CA GLY A 73 -17.81 -10.12 6.51
C GLY A 73 -16.89 -11.35 6.55
N ILE A 74 -15.67 -11.19 7.05
CA ILE A 74 -14.69 -12.27 7.31
C ILE A 74 -15.20 -13.21 8.41
N ARG A 75 -15.89 -12.67 9.42
CA ARG A 75 -16.52 -13.44 10.50
C ARG A 75 -17.71 -14.28 9.98
N VAL A 76 -18.42 -13.81 8.95
CA VAL A 76 -19.46 -14.57 8.23
C VAL A 76 -18.84 -15.68 7.36
N LEU A 77 -17.65 -15.47 6.80
CA LEU A 77 -16.92 -16.45 5.98
C LEU A 77 -16.13 -17.51 6.77
N GLY A 78 -16.40 -17.68 8.07
CA GLY A 78 -15.79 -18.75 8.88
C GLY A 78 -14.30 -18.57 9.17
N GLY A 79 -13.76 -17.35 9.12
CA GLY A 79 -12.40 -17.04 9.59
C GLY A 79 -11.25 -17.51 8.68
N ARG A 80 -11.54 -18.06 7.50
CA ARG A 80 -10.53 -18.34 6.46
C ARG A 80 -10.39 -17.13 5.54
N VAL A 81 -9.40 -16.28 5.82
CA VAL A 81 -9.07 -15.17 4.90
C VAL A 81 -7.92 -15.61 4.02
N GLU A 82 -8.16 -15.65 2.72
CA GLU A 82 -7.13 -15.90 1.74
C GLU A 82 -6.25 -14.65 1.55
N PRO A 83 -4.94 -14.78 1.32
CA PRO A 83 -4.06 -13.62 1.18
C PRO A 83 -4.52 -12.64 0.07
N SER A 84 -5.11 -13.14 -1.01
CA SER A 84 -5.66 -12.31 -2.10
C SER A 84 -6.74 -11.33 -1.62
N GLN A 85 -7.58 -11.74 -0.66
CA GLN A 85 -8.65 -10.89 -0.12
C GLN A 85 -8.07 -9.70 0.67
N LEU A 86 -6.94 -9.89 1.36
CA LEU A 86 -6.24 -8.81 2.06
C LEU A 86 -5.54 -7.86 1.07
N VAL A 87 -4.97 -8.40 -0.01
CA VAL A 87 -4.43 -7.56 -1.10
C VAL A 87 -5.53 -6.73 -1.75
N GLU A 88 -6.69 -7.31 -2.04
CA GLU A 88 -7.86 -6.56 -2.57
C GLU A 88 -8.32 -5.46 -1.62
N LEU A 89 -8.40 -5.75 -0.32
CA LEU A 89 -8.72 -4.75 0.68
C LEU A 89 -7.73 -3.58 0.64
N ALA A 90 -6.43 -3.89 0.70
CA ALA A 90 -5.37 -2.89 0.71
C ALA A 90 -5.43 -2.00 -0.54
N ILE A 91 -5.64 -2.60 -1.72
CA ILE A 91 -5.83 -1.88 -2.98
C ILE A 91 -7.08 -1.01 -2.91
N ASN A 92 -8.21 -1.54 -2.43
CA ASN A 92 -9.47 -0.80 -2.39
C ASN A 92 -9.39 0.43 -1.48
N VAL A 93 -8.77 0.29 -0.30
CA VAL A 93 -8.55 1.38 0.67
C VAL A 93 -7.66 2.46 0.06
N SER A 94 -6.50 2.07 -0.46
CA SER A 94 -5.55 2.98 -1.11
C SER A 94 -6.19 3.69 -2.30
N ARG A 95 -6.94 2.97 -3.13
CA ARG A 95 -7.67 3.50 -4.28
C ARG A 95 -8.76 4.49 -3.87
N LYS A 96 -9.55 4.22 -2.82
CA LYS A 96 -10.54 5.18 -2.30
C LYS A 96 -9.87 6.46 -1.83
N SER A 97 -8.76 6.34 -1.08
CA SER A 97 -7.97 7.50 -0.62
C SER A 97 -7.42 8.31 -1.81
N ALA A 98 -6.83 7.64 -2.80
CA ALA A 98 -6.37 8.25 -4.05
C ALA A 98 -7.51 9.00 -4.73
N ARG A 99 -8.68 8.37 -4.91
CA ARG A 99 -9.82 9.02 -5.57
C ARG A 99 -10.29 10.27 -4.82
N LEU A 100 -10.30 10.25 -3.49
CA LEU A 100 -10.65 11.41 -2.66
C LEU A 100 -9.63 12.54 -2.80
N LYS A 101 -8.33 12.24 -2.82
CA LYS A 101 -7.27 13.23 -3.08
C LYS A 101 -7.39 13.82 -4.49
N GLY A 102 -7.65 12.97 -5.49
CA GLY A 102 -7.80 13.36 -6.89
C GLY A 102 -9.01 14.25 -7.15
N ARG A 103 -10.13 14.09 -6.41
CA ARG A 103 -11.30 14.98 -6.51
C ARG A 103 -10.95 16.47 -6.33
N ARG A 104 -9.90 16.78 -5.56
CA ARG A 104 -9.45 18.16 -5.32
C ARG A 104 -8.56 18.74 -6.44
N ARG A 105 -8.13 17.91 -7.40
CA ARG A 105 -7.02 18.22 -8.33
C ARG A 105 -7.34 18.08 -9.83
N MET A 106 -8.54 17.61 -10.21
CA MET A 106 -8.81 17.26 -11.62
C MET A 106 -8.95 18.47 -12.58
N LYS A 107 -8.44 18.28 -13.82
CA LYS A 107 -8.51 19.20 -14.97
C LYS A 107 -9.43 18.71 -16.13
N GLY A 108 -10.16 17.60 -15.99
CA GLY A 108 -10.96 16.96 -17.05
C GLY A 108 -12.41 17.45 -17.22
N LEU A 109 -13.20 16.80 -18.09
CA LEU A 109 -14.66 17.02 -18.29
C LEU A 109 -15.39 16.69 -16.98
N ALA A 110 -15.53 17.69 -16.12
CA ALA A 110 -16.05 17.55 -14.78
C ALA A 110 -17.03 18.69 -14.56
N ALA A 111 -18.17 18.38 -13.96
CA ALA A 111 -19.16 19.38 -13.62
C ALA A 111 -18.49 20.39 -12.69
N THR A 112 -18.61 21.67 -13.01
CA THR A 112 -18.16 22.73 -12.12
C THR A 112 -19.12 22.74 -10.94
N ILE A 113 -18.61 22.40 -9.75
CA ILE A 113 -19.43 22.36 -8.53
C ILE A 113 -19.36 23.66 -7.76
N ASP A 114 -18.23 24.36 -7.82
CA ASP A 114 -18.01 25.60 -7.09
C ASP A 114 -16.78 26.33 -7.67
N TYR A 115 -16.25 27.32 -6.94
CA TYR A 115 -15.02 28.02 -7.24
C TYR A 115 -14.02 27.99 -6.07
N THR A 116 -12.75 28.29 -6.36
CA THR A 116 -11.68 28.40 -5.35
C THR A 116 -10.64 29.44 -5.79
N LEU A 117 -9.68 29.75 -4.93
CA LEU A 117 -8.56 30.63 -5.28
C LEU A 117 -7.57 29.89 -6.20
N PRO A 118 -6.97 30.57 -7.18
CA PRO A 118 -5.90 30.00 -8.00
C PRO A 118 -4.71 29.53 -7.13
N ARG A 119 -4.29 28.26 -7.28
CA ARG A 119 -3.15 27.68 -6.52
C ARG A 119 -1.91 27.39 -7.38
N GLY A 120 -1.93 27.76 -8.66
CA GLY A 120 -0.83 27.48 -9.57
C GLY A 120 -0.95 28.25 -10.87
N ARG A 121 0.10 28.21 -11.69
CA ARG A 121 0.26 29.03 -12.90
C ARG A 121 -0.75 28.72 -14.01
N TYR A 122 -1.34 27.52 -14.02
CA TYR A 122 -2.30 27.08 -15.04
C TYR A 122 -3.55 26.45 -14.41
N PHE A 123 -4.70 27.08 -14.58
CA PHE A 123 -6.00 26.65 -14.05
C PHE A 123 -7.15 27.07 -14.99
N LYS A 124 -8.33 26.48 -14.82
CA LYS A 124 -9.54 26.88 -15.56
C LYS A 124 -10.28 27.98 -14.79
N VAL A 125 -10.52 29.12 -15.43
CA VAL A 125 -11.21 30.26 -14.80
C VAL A 125 -12.70 29.97 -14.63
N HIS A 126 -13.22 30.25 -13.44
CA HIS A 126 -14.64 30.25 -13.14
C HIS A 126 -15.23 31.61 -13.48
N LEU A 127 -15.63 31.81 -14.74
CA LEU A 127 -16.10 33.09 -15.27
C LEU A 127 -17.17 33.75 -14.37
N PRO A 128 -18.32 33.10 -14.03
CA PRO A 128 -19.34 33.76 -13.23
C PRO A 128 -18.85 34.26 -11.87
N ALA A 129 -18.09 33.46 -11.12
CA ALA A 129 -17.53 33.84 -9.84
C ALA A 129 -16.46 34.95 -9.95
N THR A 130 -15.68 34.95 -11.03
CA THR A 130 -14.68 35.98 -11.31
C THR A 130 -15.35 37.32 -11.62
N LEU A 131 -16.36 37.32 -12.50
CA LEU A 131 -17.12 38.52 -12.83
C LEU A 131 -17.89 39.06 -11.62
N ARG A 132 -18.56 38.19 -10.84
CA ARG A 132 -19.21 38.61 -9.58
C ARG A 132 -18.22 39.22 -8.60
N ARG A 133 -17.00 38.69 -8.51
CA ARG A 133 -15.98 39.25 -7.62
C ARG A 133 -15.43 40.58 -8.13
N SER A 134 -15.16 40.70 -9.43
CA SER A 134 -14.73 41.96 -10.07
C SER A 134 -15.79 43.05 -9.86
N ALA A 135 -17.08 42.74 -10.05
CA ALA A 135 -18.17 43.67 -9.75
C ALA A 135 -18.22 44.06 -8.27
N ALA A 136 -18.06 43.10 -7.35
CA ALA A 136 -18.03 43.37 -5.91
C ALA A 136 -16.81 44.20 -5.46
N LEU A 137 -15.74 44.23 -6.26
CA LEU A 137 -14.56 45.09 -6.04
C LEU A 137 -14.70 46.46 -6.73
N GLY A 138 -15.77 46.70 -7.49
CA GLY A 138 -15.96 47.93 -8.26
C GLY A 138 -15.08 48.03 -9.53
N GLU A 139 -14.48 46.91 -9.95
CA GLU A 139 -13.51 46.90 -11.06
C GLU A 139 -14.16 46.57 -12.41
N PHE A 140 -15.37 46.00 -12.43
CA PHE A 140 -16.02 45.55 -13.66
C PHE A 140 -16.21 46.71 -14.66
N PRO A 141 -15.84 46.55 -15.96
CA PRO A 141 -15.54 45.29 -16.67
C PRO A 141 -14.08 44.81 -16.59
N HIS A 142 -13.21 45.49 -15.84
CA HIS A 142 -11.82 45.06 -15.63
C HIS A 142 -11.73 43.91 -14.63
N VAL A 143 -10.79 43.00 -14.87
CA VAL A 143 -10.56 41.81 -14.05
C VAL A 143 -9.12 41.85 -13.53
N SER A 144 -8.95 42.17 -12.25
CA SER A 144 -7.65 42.05 -11.56
C SER A 144 -7.36 40.62 -11.11
N TRP A 145 -6.10 40.32 -10.78
CA TRP A 145 -5.72 39.00 -10.22
C TRP A 145 -6.50 38.63 -8.97
N ASP A 146 -6.85 39.60 -8.12
CA ASP A 146 -7.61 39.39 -6.88
C ASP A 146 -9.07 39.02 -7.12
N SER A 147 -9.60 39.39 -8.28
CA SER A 147 -10.94 39.01 -8.71
C SER A 147 -11.00 37.59 -9.31
N VAL A 148 -9.87 37.05 -9.80
CA VAL A 148 -9.83 35.76 -10.51
C VAL A 148 -10.20 34.60 -9.58
N ARG A 149 -11.13 33.76 -10.03
CA ARG A 149 -11.51 32.51 -9.36
C ARG A 149 -11.26 31.32 -10.28
N ALA A 150 -10.73 30.23 -9.71
CA ALA A 150 -10.53 28.96 -10.40
C ALA A 150 -11.80 28.09 -10.25
N ARG A 151 -12.16 27.32 -11.29
CA ARG A 151 -13.26 26.34 -11.19
C ARG A 151 -12.89 25.23 -10.22
N LEU A 152 -13.77 24.97 -9.25
CA LEU A 152 -13.79 23.74 -8.50
C LEU A 152 -14.64 22.73 -9.27
N MET A 153 -14.02 21.68 -9.76
CA MET A 153 -14.66 20.67 -10.60
C MET A 153 -14.83 19.37 -9.82
N ALA A 154 -16.02 18.77 -9.85
CA ALA A 154 -16.27 17.44 -9.30
C ALA A 154 -16.29 16.39 -10.40
N GLY A 155 -15.46 15.37 -10.22
CA GLY A 155 -15.43 14.19 -11.04
C GLY A 155 -14.88 13.01 -10.26
N ARG A 156 -15.20 11.79 -10.68
CA ARG A 156 -14.57 10.59 -10.15
C ARG A 156 -13.15 10.53 -10.72
N ALA A 157 -12.13 10.79 -9.90
CA ALA A 157 -10.74 10.62 -10.31
C ALA A 157 -10.53 9.19 -10.84
N LYS A 158 -9.99 9.10 -12.07
CA LYS A 158 -9.58 7.84 -12.67
C LYS A 158 -8.31 7.39 -11.97
N VAL A 159 -8.20 6.11 -11.62
CA VAL A 159 -7.02 5.59 -10.94
C VAL A 159 -6.10 4.89 -11.93
N SER A 160 -4.80 4.99 -11.68
CA SER A 160 -3.80 4.17 -12.35
C SER A 160 -3.02 3.37 -11.30
N LEU A 161 -3.11 2.05 -11.35
CA LEU A 161 -2.34 1.14 -10.52
C LEU A 161 -0.97 0.95 -11.14
N ILE A 162 0.09 1.29 -10.42
CA ILE A 162 1.48 1.11 -10.85
C ILE A 162 2.05 -0.07 -10.08
N VAL A 163 2.09 -1.25 -10.69
CA VAL A 163 2.64 -2.45 -10.09
C VAL A 163 4.16 -2.44 -10.27
N VAL A 164 4.90 -2.48 -9.18
CA VAL A 164 6.35 -2.67 -9.14
C VAL A 164 6.58 -4.11 -8.67
N LEU A 165 7.05 -4.96 -9.57
CA LEU A 165 7.34 -6.35 -9.30
C LEU A 165 8.86 -6.54 -9.19
N ASP A 166 9.26 -7.12 -8.07
CA ASP A 166 10.61 -7.60 -7.87
C ASP A 166 10.83 -8.93 -8.63
N SER A 167 11.86 -9.01 -9.47
CA SER A 167 12.19 -10.23 -10.23
C SER A 167 13.51 -10.87 -9.79
N SER A 168 13.88 -10.68 -8.52
CA SER A 168 15.02 -11.37 -7.92
C SER A 168 14.85 -12.90 -7.90
N ALA A 169 15.94 -13.66 -7.89
CA ALA A 169 15.93 -15.12 -7.92
C ALA A 169 15.16 -15.73 -6.73
N SER A 170 15.21 -15.08 -5.56
CA SER A 170 14.46 -15.50 -4.37
C SER A 170 12.94 -15.46 -4.56
N MET A 171 12.46 -14.65 -5.52
CA MET A 171 11.04 -14.57 -5.87
C MET A 171 10.53 -15.83 -6.57
N MET A 172 11.40 -16.72 -7.06
CA MET A 172 11.01 -18.03 -7.60
C MET A 172 10.19 -18.85 -6.60
N TYR A 173 10.62 -18.86 -5.33
CA TYR A 173 9.93 -19.57 -4.25
C TYR A 173 8.62 -18.88 -3.83
N SER A 174 8.40 -17.65 -4.30
CA SER A 174 7.25 -16.80 -3.99
C SER A 174 6.25 -16.67 -5.14
N ILE A 175 6.38 -17.44 -6.23
CA ILE A 175 5.50 -17.36 -7.42
C ILE A 175 4.01 -17.40 -7.03
N ARG A 176 3.62 -18.28 -6.10
CA ARG A 176 2.23 -18.37 -5.62
C ARG A 176 1.75 -17.06 -5.01
N GLY A 177 2.58 -16.41 -4.19
CA GLY A 177 2.27 -15.12 -3.58
C GLY A 177 2.15 -14.00 -4.62
N ILE A 178 3.03 -13.99 -5.62
CA ILE A 178 3.00 -13.04 -6.74
C ILE A 178 1.70 -13.20 -7.54
N LEU A 179 1.36 -14.43 -7.95
CA LEU A 179 0.13 -14.70 -8.70
C LEU A 179 -1.11 -14.30 -7.90
N THR A 180 -1.15 -14.62 -6.60
CA THR A 180 -2.23 -14.25 -5.69
C THR A 180 -2.41 -12.73 -5.62
N ALA A 181 -1.31 -11.99 -5.54
CA ALA A 181 -1.33 -10.52 -5.54
C ALA A 181 -1.81 -9.96 -6.88
N LEU A 182 -1.33 -10.50 -8.00
CA LEU A 182 -1.71 -10.06 -9.33
C LEU A 182 -3.17 -10.37 -9.67
N GLU A 183 -3.71 -11.49 -9.20
CA GLU A 183 -5.14 -11.80 -9.30
C GLU A 183 -6.01 -10.79 -8.55
N ALA A 184 -5.59 -10.41 -7.33
CA ALA A 184 -6.25 -9.35 -6.56
C ALA A 184 -6.23 -8.02 -7.31
N VAL A 185 -5.07 -7.64 -7.89
CA VAL A 185 -4.94 -6.44 -8.74
C VAL A 185 -5.86 -6.54 -9.96
N LYS A 186 -5.90 -7.69 -10.65
CA LYS A 186 -6.77 -7.93 -11.81
C LYS A 186 -8.25 -7.71 -11.46
N ARG A 187 -8.71 -8.29 -10.35
CA ARG A 187 -10.10 -8.19 -9.91
C ARG A 187 -10.50 -6.75 -9.62
N GLU A 188 -9.69 -6.00 -8.86
CA GLU A 188 -9.96 -4.59 -8.57
C GLU A 188 -9.86 -3.70 -9.82
N ALA A 189 -8.82 -3.88 -10.65
CA ALA A 189 -8.64 -3.10 -11.87
C ALA A 189 -9.80 -3.31 -12.86
N ARG A 190 -10.24 -4.56 -13.06
CA ARG A 190 -11.38 -4.89 -13.94
C ARG A 190 -12.68 -4.30 -13.40
N LYS A 191 -12.93 -4.42 -12.10
CA LYS A 191 -14.14 -3.92 -11.44
C LYS A 191 -14.32 -2.42 -11.60
N PHE A 192 -13.23 -1.65 -11.52
CA PHE A 192 -13.28 -0.20 -11.55
C PHE A 192 -12.80 0.45 -12.85
N ARG A 193 -12.40 -0.38 -13.84
CA ARG A 193 -11.77 0.06 -15.10
C ARG A 193 -10.56 0.96 -14.87
N ASP A 194 -9.77 0.63 -13.84
CA ASP A 194 -8.53 1.34 -13.55
C ASP A 194 -7.45 0.91 -14.55
N ARG A 195 -6.52 1.84 -14.88
CA ARG A 195 -5.35 1.46 -15.68
C ARG A 195 -4.36 0.72 -14.82
N VAL A 196 -3.61 -0.21 -15.42
CA VAL A 196 -2.53 -0.93 -14.76
C VAL A 196 -1.27 -0.81 -15.59
N ALA A 197 -0.17 -0.48 -14.92
CA ALA A 197 1.18 -0.56 -15.46
C ALA A 197 2.00 -1.58 -14.68
N LEU A 198 3.02 -2.13 -15.35
CA LEU A 198 3.98 -3.05 -14.76
C LEU A 198 5.39 -2.50 -14.92
N VAL A 199 6.06 -2.32 -13.79
CA VAL A 199 7.48 -2.04 -13.65
C VAL A 199 8.13 -3.28 -13.06
N VAL A 200 9.24 -3.70 -13.63
CA VAL A 200 9.97 -4.89 -13.21
C VAL A 200 11.39 -4.48 -12.85
N SER A 201 11.81 -4.85 -11.64
CA SER A 201 13.18 -4.67 -11.15
C SER A 201 14.03 -5.84 -11.64
N LYS A 202 14.91 -5.62 -12.62
CA LYS A 202 15.68 -6.67 -13.30
C LYS A 202 17.16 -6.29 -13.42
N GLY A 203 18.07 -7.24 -13.22
CA GLY A 203 19.52 -7.01 -13.21
C GLY A 203 19.92 -5.92 -12.22
N PHE A 204 20.59 -4.87 -12.70
CA PHE A 204 21.02 -3.72 -11.90
C PHE A 204 20.04 -2.53 -11.91
N GLY A 205 18.88 -2.67 -12.57
CA GLY A 205 17.98 -1.54 -12.80
C GLY A 205 16.50 -1.92 -12.82
N ALA A 206 15.68 -1.12 -13.48
CA ALA A 206 14.26 -1.42 -13.64
C ALA A 206 13.76 -0.99 -15.02
N VAL A 207 12.73 -1.68 -15.50
CA VAL A 207 12.10 -1.42 -16.80
C VAL A 207 10.59 -1.34 -16.68
N VAL A 208 9.95 -0.49 -17.51
CA VAL A 208 8.50 -0.49 -17.66
C VAL A 208 8.12 -1.60 -18.64
N ALA A 209 7.82 -2.79 -18.12
CA ALA A 209 7.41 -3.94 -18.93
C ALA A 209 6.04 -3.73 -19.62
N GLN A 210 5.15 -2.96 -18.98
CA GLN A 210 3.86 -2.60 -19.56
C GLN A 210 3.47 -1.17 -19.15
N HIS A 211 3.26 -0.30 -20.14
CA HIS A 211 2.69 1.03 -19.90
C HIS A 211 1.22 0.94 -19.45
N PRO A 212 0.71 1.97 -18.72
CA PRO A 212 -0.65 1.99 -18.19
C PRO A 212 -1.72 1.64 -19.23
N THR A 213 -2.40 0.52 -19.02
CA THR A 213 -3.46 0.01 -19.91
C THR A 213 -4.67 -0.47 -19.10
N THR A 214 -5.87 -0.39 -19.66
CA THR A 214 -7.06 -1.03 -19.06
C THR A 214 -7.12 -2.53 -19.35
N ASN A 215 -6.35 -3.01 -20.33
CA ASN A 215 -6.29 -4.43 -20.67
C ASN A 215 -5.25 -5.14 -19.81
N PHE A 216 -5.71 -5.70 -18.70
CA PHE A 216 -4.85 -6.44 -17.77
C PHE A 216 -4.23 -7.71 -18.37
N ASN A 217 -4.81 -8.29 -19.43
CA ASN A 217 -4.23 -9.47 -20.06
C ASN A 217 -2.88 -9.18 -20.71
N LEU A 218 -2.66 -7.93 -21.17
CA LEU A 218 -1.33 -7.49 -21.63
C LEU A 218 -0.30 -7.56 -20.51
N VAL A 219 -0.67 -7.09 -19.30
CA VAL A 219 0.20 -7.16 -18.11
C VAL A 219 0.58 -8.61 -17.81
N LEU A 220 -0.40 -9.52 -17.77
CA LEU A 220 -0.16 -10.95 -17.52
C LEU A 220 0.74 -11.59 -18.59
N SER A 221 0.54 -11.26 -19.86
CA SER A 221 1.36 -11.79 -20.96
C SER A 221 2.83 -11.35 -20.89
N LYS A 222 3.11 -10.21 -20.25
CA LYS A 222 4.47 -9.75 -20.01
C LYS A 222 5.12 -10.49 -18.86
N ILE A 223 4.34 -10.84 -17.82
CA ILE A 223 4.85 -11.54 -16.63
C ILE A 223 5.40 -12.92 -16.97
N SER A 224 4.74 -13.68 -17.85
CA SER A 224 5.23 -15.00 -18.27
C SER A 224 6.56 -14.96 -19.04
N ARG A 225 7.00 -13.77 -19.48
CA ARG A 225 8.26 -13.55 -20.19
C ARG A 225 9.34 -12.91 -19.30
N ILE A 226 9.04 -12.62 -18.04
CA ILE A 226 10.02 -12.07 -17.11
C ILE A 226 10.92 -13.21 -16.64
N GLY A 227 12.18 -13.18 -17.04
CA GLY A 227 13.23 -14.00 -16.42
C GLY A 227 13.54 -13.50 -15.02
N LEU A 228 13.84 -14.43 -14.10
CA LEU A 228 14.33 -14.14 -12.76
C LEU A 228 15.84 -13.93 -12.83
N ASP A 229 16.34 -12.89 -12.15
CA ASP A 229 17.75 -12.54 -12.08
C ASP A 229 18.25 -12.55 -10.64
N ASP A 230 19.56 -12.71 -10.41
CA ASP A 230 20.11 -12.84 -9.05
C ASP A 230 20.06 -11.54 -8.21
N PHE A 231 19.88 -10.40 -8.86
CA PHE A 231 19.94 -9.08 -8.23
C PHE A 231 18.55 -8.49 -7.96
N THR A 232 18.46 -7.72 -6.87
CA THR A 232 17.22 -7.08 -6.40
C THR A 232 17.33 -5.54 -6.39
N PRO A 233 17.16 -4.88 -7.54
CA PRO A 233 17.19 -3.41 -7.62
C PRO A 233 15.82 -2.80 -7.23
N LEU A 234 15.33 -3.13 -6.03
CA LEU A 234 14.03 -2.68 -5.51
C LEU A 234 13.92 -1.15 -5.52
N ALA A 235 14.98 -0.43 -5.14
CA ALA A 235 15.00 1.03 -5.15
C ALA A 235 14.82 1.60 -6.57
N SER A 236 15.49 1.01 -7.58
CA SER A 236 15.35 1.38 -8.98
C SER A 236 13.92 1.15 -9.50
N GLY A 237 13.31 0.00 -9.15
CA GLY A 237 11.91 -0.29 -9.47
C GLY A 237 10.94 0.69 -8.85
N MET A 238 11.11 0.99 -7.57
CA MET A 238 10.29 1.98 -6.85
C MET A 238 10.44 3.37 -7.46
N TYR A 239 11.66 3.77 -7.85
CA TYR A 239 11.93 5.09 -8.43
C TYR A 239 11.34 5.23 -9.85
N LEU A 240 11.46 4.19 -10.67
CA LEU A 240 10.84 4.16 -12.00
C LEU A 240 9.31 4.14 -11.90
N GLY A 241 8.76 3.35 -10.98
CA GLY A 241 7.34 3.35 -10.64
C GLY A 241 6.85 4.72 -10.18
N TYR A 242 7.62 5.41 -9.33
CA TYR A 242 7.33 6.78 -8.90
C TYR A 242 7.31 7.76 -10.07
N SER A 243 8.32 7.69 -10.94
CA SER A 243 8.42 8.54 -12.14
C SER A 243 7.22 8.33 -13.07
N LEU A 244 6.79 7.09 -13.27
CA LEU A 244 5.58 6.75 -14.03
C LEU A 244 4.30 7.26 -13.34
N ALA A 245 4.21 7.12 -12.02
CA ALA A 245 3.09 7.63 -11.23
C ALA A 245 2.93 9.15 -11.39
N MET A 246 4.03 9.92 -11.39
CA MET A 246 3.98 11.37 -11.61
C MET A 246 3.53 11.72 -13.04
N ARG A 247 3.99 10.97 -14.05
CA ARG A 247 3.50 11.14 -15.44
C ARG A 247 1.99 10.88 -15.55
N GLU A 248 1.49 9.84 -14.89
CA GLU A 248 0.07 9.51 -14.88
C GLU A 248 -0.78 10.53 -14.14
N ARG A 249 -0.25 11.09 -13.03
CA ARG A 249 -0.85 12.22 -12.33
C ARG A 249 -0.97 13.45 -13.23
N ASN A 250 0.06 13.75 -14.01
CA ASN A 250 0.02 14.85 -14.99
C ASN A 250 -1.01 14.61 -16.10
N ARG A 251 -1.29 13.35 -16.45
CA ARG A 251 -2.34 12.94 -17.39
C ARG A 251 -3.75 12.90 -16.75
N GLY A 252 -3.89 13.29 -15.48
CA GLY A 252 -5.17 13.40 -14.79
C GLY A 252 -5.66 12.10 -14.12
N TYR A 253 -4.77 11.12 -13.92
CA TYR A 253 -5.07 9.89 -13.19
C TYR A 253 -4.44 9.95 -11.81
N GLU A 254 -5.14 9.54 -10.75
CA GLU A 254 -4.51 9.43 -9.44
C GLU A 254 -3.77 8.08 -9.34
N PRO A 255 -2.44 8.07 -9.15
CA PRO A 255 -1.69 6.83 -9.08
C PRO A 255 -1.81 6.15 -7.71
N VAL A 256 -1.87 4.82 -7.71
CA VAL A 256 -1.64 3.96 -6.54
C VAL A 256 -0.47 3.06 -6.88
N MET A 257 0.58 3.08 -6.07
CA MET A 257 1.74 2.20 -6.26
C MET A 257 1.54 0.89 -5.50
N ILE A 258 1.78 -0.24 -6.15
CA ILE A 258 1.66 -1.57 -5.57
C ILE A 258 3.03 -2.25 -5.70
N ILE A 259 3.73 -2.43 -4.58
CA ILE A 259 5.07 -3.02 -4.55
C ILE A 259 4.93 -4.49 -4.15
N ILE A 260 5.41 -5.41 -4.97
CA ILE A 260 5.40 -6.85 -4.72
C ILE A 260 6.86 -7.33 -4.65
N SER A 261 7.32 -7.73 -3.47
CA SER A 261 8.73 -8.08 -3.21
C SER A 261 8.83 -8.94 -1.94
N ASP A 262 9.96 -9.62 -1.74
CA ASP A 262 10.34 -10.24 -0.46
C ASP A 262 11.20 -9.31 0.43
N GLY A 263 11.58 -8.14 -0.11
CA GLY A 263 12.28 -7.06 0.59
C GLY A 263 13.79 -7.18 0.62
N ASN A 264 14.40 -8.12 -0.12
CA ASN A 264 15.84 -8.34 -0.10
C ASN A 264 16.61 -7.34 -0.98
N ALA A 265 16.76 -6.09 -0.54
CA ALA A 265 17.40 -5.04 -1.33
C ALA A 265 18.93 -5.17 -1.36
N ASN A 266 19.50 -5.48 -2.54
CA ASN A 266 20.93 -5.75 -2.71
C ASN A 266 21.64 -4.79 -3.69
N VAL A 267 20.89 -3.96 -4.42
CA VAL A 267 21.45 -3.02 -5.40
C VAL A 267 21.09 -1.58 -5.03
N PRO A 268 22.08 -0.71 -4.73
CA PRO A 268 21.84 0.70 -4.48
C PRO A 268 21.49 1.45 -5.77
N LEU A 269 20.87 2.62 -5.64
CA LEU A 269 20.70 3.52 -6.78
C LEU A 269 22.08 4.07 -7.20
N GLU A 270 22.34 4.11 -8.51
CA GLU A 270 23.56 4.76 -9.06
C GLU A 270 23.68 6.23 -8.66
N ARG A 271 22.55 6.91 -8.44
CA ARG A 271 22.50 8.31 -8.00
C ARG A 271 21.51 8.47 -6.86
N HIS A 272 21.98 9.09 -5.78
CA HIS A 272 21.12 9.47 -4.65
C HIS A 272 20.01 10.41 -5.06
N VAL A 273 18.87 10.30 -4.37
CA VAL A 273 17.76 11.22 -4.57
C VAL A 273 18.13 12.59 -3.97
N LYS A 274 18.20 13.64 -4.80
CA LYS A 274 18.55 15.01 -4.37
C LYS A 274 17.69 15.47 -3.18
N GLY A 275 18.34 16.04 -2.16
CA GLY A 275 17.67 16.58 -0.96
C GLY A 275 17.47 15.58 0.19
N PHE A 276 18.08 14.39 0.11
CA PHE A 276 18.29 13.52 1.26
C PHE A 276 19.71 13.71 1.80
N GLY A 277 19.84 14.15 3.05
CA GLY A 277 21.13 14.22 3.73
C GLY A 277 21.68 12.81 3.99
N ARG A 278 23.02 12.68 4.10
CA ARG A 278 23.77 11.45 4.43
C ARG A 278 23.47 10.92 5.85
N ARG A 279 22.18 10.78 6.21
CA ARG A 279 21.74 10.69 7.61
C ARG A 279 21.72 9.26 8.15
N TRP A 280 22.18 8.27 7.38
CA TRP A 280 22.18 6.87 7.79
C TRP A 280 23.51 6.19 7.42
N LEU A 281 24.62 6.71 7.94
CA LEU A 281 25.98 6.20 7.70
C LEU A 281 26.21 4.73 8.13
N ALA A 282 25.25 4.09 8.80
CA ALA A 282 25.34 2.71 9.29
C ALA A 282 24.37 1.73 8.60
N LEU A 283 23.64 2.16 7.56
CA LEU A 283 22.77 1.26 6.79
C LEU A 283 23.48 0.78 5.52
N ASP A 284 23.13 -0.43 5.10
CA ASP A 284 23.46 -0.93 3.77
C ASP A 284 23.03 0.10 2.69
N PRO A 285 23.90 0.46 1.72
CA PRO A 285 23.58 1.43 0.66
C PRO A 285 22.31 1.11 -0.14
N ALA A 286 21.99 -0.16 -0.35
CA ALA A 286 20.77 -0.59 -1.03
C ALA A 286 19.53 -0.35 -0.17
N VAL A 287 19.61 -0.66 1.12
CA VAL A 287 18.55 -0.34 2.11
C VAL A 287 18.32 1.17 2.21
N GLN A 288 19.40 1.96 2.24
CA GLN A 288 19.31 3.42 2.24
C GLN A 288 18.61 3.93 0.99
N SER A 289 18.96 3.41 -0.19
CA SER A 289 18.35 3.78 -1.47
C SER A 289 16.83 3.54 -1.47
N VAL A 290 16.37 2.41 -0.92
CA VAL A 290 14.94 2.10 -0.77
C VAL A 290 14.24 3.12 0.13
N ILE A 291 14.86 3.51 1.25
CA ILE A 291 14.32 4.48 2.20
C ILE A 291 14.23 5.88 1.58
N GLU A 292 15.23 6.29 0.80
CA GLU A 292 15.24 7.57 0.06
C GLU A 292 14.04 7.65 -0.90
N VAL A 293 13.83 6.59 -1.70
CA VAL A 293 12.72 6.53 -2.65
C VAL A 293 11.37 6.45 -1.94
N ALA A 294 11.25 5.68 -0.87
CA ALA A 294 10.02 5.62 -0.05
C ALA A 294 9.62 7.01 0.46
N SER A 295 10.62 7.80 0.88
CA SER A 295 10.42 9.16 1.37
C SER A 295 10.01 10.13 0.25
N LEU A 296 10.56 9.97 -0.96
CA LEU A 296 10.15 10.71 -2.15
C LEU A 296 8.69 10.44 -2.53
N ILE A 297 8.29 9.17 -2.49
CA ILE A 297 6.91 8.72 -2.73
C ILE A 297 5.97 9.34 -1.67
N ALA A 298 6.37 9.30 -0.39
CA ALA A 298 5.61 9.88 0.72
C ALA A 298 5.41 11.39 0.57
N LYS A 299 6.49 12.14 0.28
CA LYS A 299 6.45 13.60 0.03
C LYS A 299 5.50 13.97 -1.11
N SER A 300 5.42 13.10 -2.12
CA SER A 300 4.54 13.30 -3.28
C SER A 300 3.09 12.86 -3.01
N GLY A 301 2.82 12.23 -1.86
CA GLY A 301 1.48 11.80 -1.45
C GLY A 301 0.86 10.74 -2.35
N VAL A 302 1.68 9.89 -2.98
CA VAL A 302 1.23 8.72 -3.74
C VAL A 302 0.79 7.64 -2.76
N GLU A 303 -0.40 7.08 -2.96
CA GLU A 303 -0.88 5.96 -2.15
C GLU A 303 -0.09 4.70 -2.45
N THR A 304 0.21 3.90 -1.43
CA THR A 304 1.07 2.73 -1.58
C THR A 304 0.46 1.50 -0.92
N VAL A 305 0.56 0.38 -1.62
CA VAL A 305 0.28 -0.97 -1.12
C VAL A 305 1.55 -1.78 -1.24
N ILE A 306 1.97 -2.42 -0.17
CA ILE A 306 3.14 -3.29 -0.14
C ILE A 306 2.65 -4.72 0.08
N VAL A 307 3.01 -5.61 -0.83
CA VAL A 307 2.73 -7.03 -0.76
C VAL A 307 4.05 -7.75 -0.55
N ASN A 308 4.29 -8.15 0.69
CA ASN A 308 5.43 -9.00 1.04
C ASN A 308 5.06 -10.46 0.75
N THR A 309 5.75 -11.07 -0.20
CA THR A 309 5.46 -12.46 -0.60
C THR A 309 6.06 -13.50 0.36
N LYS A 310 6.97 -13.09 1.24
CA LYS A 310 7.70 -13.95 2.18
C LYS A 310 7.75 -13.31 3.57
N HIS A 311 6.58 -13.10 4.17
CA HIS A 311 6.50 -12.48 5.49
C HIS A 311 7.08 -13.40 6.56
N ARG A 312 8.03 -12.87 7.33
CA ARG A 312 8.58 -13.52 8.53
C ARG A 312 8.23 -12.69 9.76
N GLU A 313 8.04 -13.35 10.91
CA GLU A 313 7.88 -12.62 12.16
C GLU A 313 9.15 -11.83 12.47
N VAL A 314 8.97 -10.58 12.89
CA VAL A 314 10.07 -9.72 13.30
C VAL A 314 10.39 -10.08 14.75
N ILE A 315 11.48 -10.83 14.95
CA ILE A 315 11.95 -11.26 16.27
C ILE A 315 12.85 -10.15 16.81
N ALA A 316 12.25 -9.17 17.49
CA ALA A 316 12.90 -7.97 18.02
C ALA A 316 13.63 -7.11 16.96
N GLU A 317 13.92 -5.85 17.25
CA GLU A 317 14.82 -5.05 16.42
C GLU A 317 16.19 -5.75 16.44
N GLY A 318 16.59 -6.32 15.31
CA GLY A 318 17.80 -7.13 15.22
C GLY A 318 19.00 -6.39 15.79
N ALA A 319 19.70 -7.04 16.72
CA ALA A 319 21.09 -6.71 17.00
C ALA A 319 21.86 -6.80 15.66
N GLU A 320 22.78 -5.86 15.42
CA GLU A 320 23.75 -5.85 14.30
C GLU A 320 23.32 -5.25 12.94
N GLY A 321 22.31 -4.38 12.87
CA GLY A 321 22.13 -3.50 11.70
C GLY A 321 21.69 -4.17 10.38
N LEU A 322 21.53 -5.50 10.37
CA LEU A 322 20.97 -6.28 9.27
C LEU A 322 19.44 -6.16 9.29
N VAL A 323 18.90 -5.27 8.47
CA VAL A 323 17.45 -5.10 8.32
C VAL A 323 16.89 -6.26 7.50
N SER A 324 16.00 -7.06 8.10
CA SER A 324 15.34 -8.14 7.36
C SER A 324 14.46 -7.58 6.24
N GLY A 325 14.24 -8.34 5.16
CA GLY A 325 13.38 -7.88 4.06
C GLY A 325 11.96 -7.53 4.50
N THR A 326 11.42 -8.26 5.49
CA THR A 326 10.13 -7.93 6.10
C THR A 326 10.18 -6.59 6.85
N GLU A 327 11.22 -6.35 7.65
CA GLU A 327 11.38 -5.08 8.36
C GLU A 327 11.54 -3.91 7.38
N LEU A 328 12.31 -4.09 6.31
CA LEU A 328 12.47 -3.08 5.28
C LEU A 328 11.12 -2.72 4.66
N LEU A 329 10.34 -3.71 4.22
CA LEU A 329 9.02 -3.49 3.62
C LEU A 329 8.03 -2.85 4.62
N LEU A 330 8.05 -3.25 5.89
CA LEU A 330 7.25 -2.60 6.94
C LEU A 330 7.68 -1.14 7.17
N LYS A 331 8.99 -0.85 7.08
CA LYS A 331 9.53 0.51 7.20
C LYS A 331 9.12 1.37 6.00
N VAL A 332 9.15 0.82 4.78
CA VAL A 332 8.64 1.50 3.58
C VAL A 332 7.15 1.82 3.75
N ALA A 333 6.31 0.85 4.14
CA ALA A 333 4.87 1.07 4.35
C ALA A 333 4.60 2.16 5.40
N ARG A 334 5.41 2.20 6.45
CA ARG A 334 5.32 3.23 7.51
C ARG A 334 5.70 4.62 6.98
N ILE A 335 6.79 4.74 6.23
CA ILE A 335 7.25 6.01 5.64
C ILE A 335 6.21 6.56 4.68
N THR A 336 5.67 5.72 3.80
CA THR A 336 4.67 6.10 2.82
C THR A 336 3.26 6.25 3.41
N ARG A 337 3.06 5.87 4.68
CA ARG A 337 1.76 5.77 5.36
C ARG A 337 0.78 4.90 4.57
N GLY A 338 1.30 3.85 3.95
CA GLY A 338 0.57 2.93 3.08
C GLY A 338 -0.02 1.73 3.80
N GLU A 339 -0.47 0.80 2.98
CA GLU A 339 -1.00 -0.49 3.39
C GLU A 339 0.05 -1.57 3.21
N TYR A 340 0.15 -2.51 4.15
CA TYR A 340 1.06 -3.65 4.09
C TYR A 340 0.27 -4.96 4.17
N VAL A 341 0.58 -5.89 3.28
CA VAL A 341 0.06 -7.26 3.27
C VAL A 341 1.24 -8.21 3.21
N GLY A 342 1.42 -9.06 4.21
CA GLY A 342 2.42 -10.12 4.24
C GLY A 342 1.77 -11.48 4.03
N VAL A 343 2.25 -12.26 3.07
CA VAL A 343 1.87 -13.67 2.91
C VAL A 343 2.74 -14.52 3.83
N ILE A 344 2.09 -15.27 4.72
CA ILE A 344 2.75 -16.27 5.58
C ILE A 344 2.74 -17.58 4.78
N GLY A 345 3.94 -17.99 4.35
CA GLY A 345 4.19 -19.24 3.64
C GLY A 345 4.35 -20.42 4.57
#